data_AF-A0A1J4KU84-F1
#
_entry.id   AF-A0A1J4KU84-F1
#
_cell.length_a   1.000
_cell.length_b   1.000
_cell.length_c   1.000
_cell.angle_alpha   90.00
_cell.angle_beta   90.00
_cell.angle_gamma   90.00
#
_symmetry.space_group_name_H-M   'P 1'
#
loop_
_entity.id
_entity.type
_entity.pdbx_description
1 polymer ?
#
loop_
_entity_poly.entity_id
_entity_poly.type
_entity_poly.pdbx_seq_one_letter_code
_entity_poly.pdbx_strand_id
1 'polypeptide(L)'
;MKTSEQSFNEARLINRHSSDTIEINDVEIQERLNDFHSGKDLLKIHALNYFMTILQTDNNDKIVKKYGNDAIIYFIDLCQYGSDEMQTPALICLALCYRHRYINVNAINRAPFIDFIIENRLMRSIPESNAALSLLSILASEKPKSIMNMLSHNLLGIVPNMPPQCNYGELIDVILQQLHQQSAEVEIIVSLIPLLLNSPNPENVCHGIQCIGLLITRNWNCFDFDAFHANYPQFLISQDHLIASTAFNVLEKFPPNEADLEAIFQVLKNGGDLAHFPINYLTKTIEIWKKSPPPQLFGCLVECITKSKYSVINQAFSIMPASLCAPGIELNDQIVNIITQFIQDRTLAKRIVEVLCIILDRIQASGDIGWFINEIVNYDTEIEEIATSGDEKASVFATKLLEVMQ
;
A
#
# COMPACT_ATOMS: atom_id res chain seq x y z
N MET A 1 -32.11 1.62 -19.17
CA MET A 1 -31.61 0.74 -18.09
C MET A 1 -30.23 1.24 -17.68
N LYS A 2 -30.17 2.11 -16.67
CA LYS A 2 -28.95 2.76 -16.15
C LYS A 2 -29.04 2.98 -14.62
N THR A 3 -29.90 2.20 -13.95
CA THR A 3 -30.39 2.50 -12.60
C THR A 3 -29.81 1.63 -11.49
N SER A 4 -28.85 0.74 -11.75
CA SER A 4 -28.27 -0.16 -10.73
C SER A 4 -26.91 0.30 -10.18
N GLU A 5 -26.11 1.09 -10.93
CA GLU A 5 -24.81 1.59 -10.46
C GLU A 5 -24.93 2.86 -9.62
N GLN A 6 -25.91 3.71 -9.91
CA GLN A 6 -26.19 4.90 -9.09
C GLN A 6 -26.69 4.52 -7.70
N SER A 7 -27.53 3.48 -7.55
CA SER A 7 -28.04 3.09 -6.22
C SER A 7 -26.96 2.47 -5.32
N PHE A 8 -25.95 1.82 -5.89
CA PHE A 8 -24.86 1.18 -5.12
C PHE A 8 -23.78 2.20 -4.69
N ASN A 9 -23.48 3.17 -5.56
CA ASN A 9 -22.59 4.29 -5.21
C ASN A 9 -23.29 5.33 -4.32
N GLU A 10 -24.59 5.57 -4.48
CA GLU A 10 -25.39 6.37 -3.55
C GLU A 10 -25.47 5.69 -2.18
N ALA A 11 -25.62 4.36 -2.08
CA ALA A 11 -25.56 3.67 -0.77
C ALA A 11 -24.18 3.81 -0.09
N ARG A 12 -23.08 3.81 -0.84
CA ARG A 12 -21.72 4.07 -0.30
C ARG A 12 -21.50 5.53 0.11
N LEU A 13 -22.09 6.50 -0.60
CA LEU A 13 -22.01 7.93 -0.29
C LEU A 13 -22.97 8.34 0.84
N ILE A 14 -24.13 7.71 0.92
CA ILE A 14 -25.09 7.87 2.03
C ILE A 14 -24.48 7.27 3.30
N ASN A 15 -23.85 6.08 3.25
CA ASN A 15 -23.18 5.50 4.43
C ASN A 15 -21.89 6.22 4.87
N ARG A 16 -21.30 7.09 4.04
CA ARG A 16 -20.19 7.98 4.44
C ARG A 16 -20.68 9.31 5.03
N HIS A 17 -21.96 9.65 4.82
CA HIS A 17 -22.57 10.89 5.29
C HIS A 17 -23.68 10.68 6.34
N SER A 18 -24.10 9.44 6.60
CA SER A 18 -24.78 9.03 7.83
C SER A 18 -23.75 8.33 8.73
N SER A 19 -22.97 9.13 9.46
CA SER A 19 -22.36 8.69 10.72
C SER A 19 -23.46 8.49 11.78
N ASP A 20 -24.52 7.77 11.43
CA ASP A 20 -25.37 7.12 12.41
C ASP A 20 -24.49 6.00 12.93
N THR A 21 -23.80 6.26 14.04
CA THR A 21 -23.27 5.22 14.90
C THR A 21 -24.43 4.25 15.15
N ILE A 22 -24.47 3.14 14.41
CA ILE A 22 -25.35 2.02 14.72
C ILE A 22 -25.04 1.67 16.16
N GLU A 23 -25.98 2.01 17.06
CA GLU A 23 -25.82 1.79 18.48
C GLU A 23 -25.88 0.28 18.70
N ILE A 24 -24.73 -0.32 19.01
CA ILE A 24 -24.63 -1.76 19.19
C ILE A 24 -25.34 -2.15 20.47
N ASN A 25 -26.50 -2.77 20.30
CA ASN A 25 -27.31 -3.27 21.40
C ASN A 25 -27.04 -4.77 21.63
N ASP A 26 -26.45 -5.10 22.78
CA ASP A 26 -26.19 -6.48 23.20
C ASP A 26 -27.47 -7.34 23.23
N VAL A 27 -28.61 -6.74 23.62
CA VAL A 27 -29.91 -7.44 23.67
C VAL A 27 -30.34 -7.84 22.27
N GLU A 28 -30.21 -6.93 21.31
CA GLU A 28 -30.60 -7.18 19.93
C GLU A 28 -29.70 -8.23 19.28
N ILE A 29 -28.38 -8.19 19.51
CA ILE A 29 -27.47 -9.25 19.03
C ILE A 29 -27.89 -10.61 19.59
N GLN A 30 -28.19 -10.69 20.88
CA GLN A 30 -28.60 -11.95 21.51
C GLN A 30 -29.95 -12.45 20.96
N GLU A 31 -30.90 -11.55 20.70
CA GLU A 31 -32.16 -11.89 20.03
C GLU A 31 -31.91 -12.47 18.63
N ARG A 32 -31.02 -11.88 17.84
CA ARG A 32 -30.69 -12.40 16.50
C ARG A 32 -29.94 -13.72 16.54
N LEU A 33 -29.12 -13.96 17.57
CA LEU A 33 -28.55 -15.30 17.80
C LEU A 33 -29.64 -16.32 18.11
N ASN A 34 -30.64 -15.95 18.91
CA ASN A 34 -31.78 -16.82 19.22
C ASN A 34 -32.66 -17.10 17.99
N ASP A 35 -32.76 -16.16 17.05
CA ASP A 35 -33.48 -16.36 15.79
C ASP A 35 -32.87 -17.49 14.94
N PHE A 36 -31.56 -17.76 15.02
CA PHE A 36 -30.95 -18.90 14.33
C PHE A 36 -31.45 -20.26 14.84
N HIS A 37 -31.84 -20.33 16.12
CA HIS A 37 -32.46 -21.52 16.69
C HIS A 37 -33.93 -21.67 16.31
N SER A 38 -34.55 -20.62 15.78
CA SER A 38 -35.92 -20.73 15.32
C SER A 38 -35.97 -21.69 14.13
N GLY A 39 -36.96 -22.58 14.10
CA GLY A 39 -37.23 -23.41 12.91
C GLY A 39 -37.80 -22.60 11.72
N LYS A 40 -37.67 -21.26 11.72
CA LYS A 40 -38.31 -20.34 10.78
C LYS A 40 -37.27 -19.66 9.90
N ASP A 41 -37.28 -19.99 8.62
CA ASP A 41 -36.33 -19.47 7.64
C ASP A 41 -36.31 -17.94 7.55
N LEU A 42 -37.47 -17.30 7.61
CA LEU A 42 -37.57 -15.84 7.59
C LEU A 42 -36.82 -15.17 8.75
N LEU A 43 -36.84 -15.77 9.94
CA LEU A 43 -36.12 -15.23 11.09
C LEU A 43 -34.61 -15.43 10.95
N LYS A 44 -34.17 -16.56 10.38
CA LYS A 44 -32.76 -16.81 10.06
C LYS A 44 -32.23 -15.82 9.04
N ILE A 45 -32.98 -15.55 7.96
CA ILE A 45 -32.61 -14.56 6.95
C ILE A 45 -32.53 -13.16 7.57
N HIS A 46 -33.51 -12.80 8.41
CA HIS A 46 -33.50 -11.52 9.11
C HIS A 46 -32.25 -11.37 10.01
N ALA A 47 -31.92 -12.41 10.77
CA ALA A 47 -30.71 -12.44 11.59
C ALA A 47 -29.43 -12.32 10.76
N LEU A 48 -29.31 -13.05 9.64
CA LEU A 48 -28.17 -12.94 8.73
C LEU A 48 -27.99 -11.51 8.20
N ASN A 49 -29.07 -10.87 7.75
CA ASN A 49 -29.01 -9.50 7.23
C ASN A 49 -28.61 -8.49 8.31
N TYR A 50 -29.10 -8.68 9.55
CA TYR A 50 -28.66 -7.88 10.69
C TYR A 50 -27.15 -8.06 10.95
N PHE A 51 -26.67 -9.31 11.03
CA PHE A 51 -25.25 -9.59 11.25
C PHE A 51 -24.36 -9.03 10.13
N MET A 52 -24.79 -9.16 8.88
CA MET A 52 -24.08 -8.58 7.73
C MET A 52 -23.94 -7.06 7.86
N THR A 53 -24.98 -6.39 8.34
CA THR A 53 -24.98 -4.93 8.54
C THR A 53 -24.02 -4.52 9.66
N ILE A 54 -24.12 -5.14 10.84
CA ILE A 54 -23.27 -4.77 11.98
C ILE A 54 -21.79 -5.14 11.77
N LEU A 55 -21.51 -6.24 11.08
CA LEU A 55 -20.14 -6.71 10.79
C LEU A 55 -19.43 -5.85 9.73
N GLN A 56 -20.18 -5.05 8.96
CA GLN A 56 -19.63 -4.06 8.03
C GLN A 56 -19.30 -2.71 8.69
N THR A 57 -19.70 -2.51 9.95
CA THR A 57 -19.40 -1.27 10.69
C THR A 57 -17.98 -1.23 11.23
N ASP A 58 -17.51 -0.04 11.61
CA ASP A 58 -16.20 0.17 12.25
C ASP A 58 -16.06 -0.52 13.62
N ASN A 59 -17.17 -0.92 14.24
CA ASN A 59 -17.18 -1.62 15.52
C ASN A 59 -17.18 -3.15 15.38
N ASN A 60 -17.02 -3.69 14.17
CA ASN A 60 -17.06 -5.13 13.91
C ASN A 60 -16.06 -5.93 14.74
N ASP A 61 -14.86 -5.40 15.00
CA ASP A 61 -13.84 -6.00 15.86
C ASP A 61 -14.41 -6.38 17.24
N LYS A 62 -15.11 -5.44 17.87
CA LYS A 62 -15.73 -5.65 19.20
C LYS A 62 -16.82 -6.73 19.15
N ILE A 63 -17.63 -6.71 18.08
CA ILE A 63 -18.71 -7.69 17.88
C ILE A 63 -18.11 -9.09 17.70
N VAL A 64 -17.11 -9.23 16.84
CA VAL A 64 -16.46 -10.53 16.56
C VAL A 64 -15.78 -11.09 17.81
N LYS A 65 -15.07 -10.25 18.58
CA LYS A 65 -14.44 -10.68 19.84
C LYS A 65 -15.44 -11.25 20.85
N LYS A 66 -16.62 -10.63 20.96
CA LYS A 66 -17.61 -10.99 21.98
C LYS A 66 -18.54 -12.12 21.54
N TYR A 67 -19.00 -12.10 20.30
CA TYR A 67 -20.06 -12.98 19.80
C TYR A 67 -19.63 -13.91 18.66
N GLY A 68 -18.43 -13.71 18.10
CA GLY A 68 -17.98 -14.40 16.89
C GLY A 68 -17.98 -15.92 17.03
N ASN A 69 -17.51 -16.46 18.16
CA ASN A 69 -17.45 -17.92 18.38
C ASN A 69 -18.83 -18.58 18.42
N ASP A 70 -19.86 -17.88 18.89
CA ASP A 70 -21.23 -18.39 18.90
C ASP A 70 -21.85 -18.26 17.49
N ALA A 71 -21.64 -17.10 16.86
CA ALA A 71 -22.22 -16.78 15.55
C ALA A 71 -21.68 -17.68 14.42
N ILE A 72 -20.38 -18.01 14.43
CA ILE A 72 -19.75 -18.78 13.34
C ILE A 72 -20.36 -20.17 13.17
N ILE A 73 -20.85 -20.80 14.25
CA ILE A 73 -21.43 -22.15 14.17
C ILE A 73 -22.66 -22.11 13.29
N TYR A 74 -23.53 -21.11 13.49
CA TYR A 74 -24.72 -20.91 12.66
C TYR A 74 -24.35 -20.50 11.25
N PHE A 75 -23.38 -19.60 11.09
CA PHE A 75 -23.01 -19.17 9.75
C PHE A 75 -22.40 -20.31 8.92
N ILE A 76 -21.60 -21.21 9.51
CA ILE A 76 -21.09 -22.41 8.82
C ILE A 76 -22.25 -23.32 8.41
N ASP A 77 -23.16 -23.61 9.33
CA ASP A 77 -24.30 -24.50 9.09
C ASP A 77 -25.22 -23.96 7.98
N LEU A 78 -25.62 -22.70 8.07
CA LEU A 78 -26.47 -22.05 7.08
C LEU A 78 -25.75 -21.85 5.74
N CYS A 79 -24.43 -21.62 5.78
CA CYS A 79 -23.61 -21.55 4.57
C CYS A 79 -23.61 -22.88 3.81
N GLN A 80 -23.51 -24.03 4.49
CA GLN A 80 -23.43 -25.33 3.81
C GLN A 80 -24.80 -25.95 3.50
N TYR A 81 -25.77 -25.80 4.41
CA TYR A 81 -27.02 -26.56 4.39
C TYR A 81 -28.28 -25.67 4.35
N GLY A 82 -28.13 -24.35 4.46
CA GLY A 82 -29.24 -23.42 4.30
C GLY A 82 -29.78 -23.36 2.86
N SER A 83 -30.89 -22.66 2.65
CA SER A 83 -31.38 -22.34 1.31
C SER A 83 -30.43 -21.38 0.59
N ASP A 84 -30.50 -21.32 -0.75
CA ASP A 84 -29.66 -20.41 -1.56
C ASP A 84 -29.73 -18.94 -1.05
N GLU A 85 -30.90 -18.50 -0.58
CA GLU A 85 -31.14 -17.17 0.00
C GLU A 85 -30.37 -16.92 1.32
N MET A 86 -30.06 -17.98 2.08
CA MET A 86 -29.28 -17.90 3.32
C MET A 86 -27.79 -18.12 3.09
N GLN A 87 -27.43 -18.97 2.13
CA GLN A 87 -26.04 -19.38 1.93
C GLN A 87 -25.13 -18.20 1.61
N THR A 88 -25.56 -17.28 0.73
CA THR A 88 -24.75 -16.11 0.37
C THR A 88 -24.55 -15.15 1.55
N PRO A 89 -25.61 -14.67 2.26
CA PRO A 89 -25.42 -13.83 3.43
C PRO A 89 -24.62 -14.51 4.56
N ALA A 90 -24.80 -15.82 4.76
CA ALA A 90 -24.03 -16.59 5.76
C ALA A 90 -22.55 -16.66 5.39
N LEU A 91 -22.22 -16.89 4.12
CA LEU A 91 -20.85 -16.88 3.62
C LEU A 91 -20.18 -15.51 3.81
N ILE A 92 -20.89 -14.43 3.50
CA ILE A 92 -20.39 -13.05 3.70
C ILE A 92 -20.15 -12.79 5.20
N CYS A 93 -21.08 -13.18 6.07
CA CYS A 93 -20.89 -13.05 7.52
C CYS A 93 -19.69 -13.85 8.03
N LEU A 94 -19.47 -15.08 7.52
CA LEU A 94 -18.26 -15.85 7.82
C LEU A 94 -16.99 -15.10 7.42
N ALA A 95 -16.91 -14.62 6.17
CA ALA A 95 -15.73 -13.90 5.70
C ALA A 95 -15.44 -12.65 6.55
N LEU A 96 -16.48 -11.89 6.92
CA LEU A 96 -16.35 -10.71 7.78
C LEU A 96 -15.89 -11.07 9.21
N CYS A 97 -16.38 -12.17 9.77
CA CYS A 97 -15.94 -12.66 11.07
C CYS A 97 -14.46 -13.08 11.06
N TYR A 98 -14.03 -13.84 10.05
CA TYR A 98 -12.66 -14.33 9.97
C TYR A 98 -11.63 -13.26 9.57
N ARG A 99 -12.06 -12.16 8.94
CA ARG A 99 -11.17 -11.04 8.52
C ARG A 99 -10.26 -10.53 9.64
N HIS A 100 -10.74 -10.52 10.88
CA HIS A 100 -9.99 -10.02 12.04
C HIS A 100 -9.12 -11.06 12.74
N ARG A 101 -9.17 -12.33 12.30
CA ARG A 101 -8.32 -13.43 12.80
C ARG A 101 -8.42 -13.72 14.32
N TYR A 102 -9.54 -13.38 14.96
CA TYR A 102 -9.80 -13.80 16.36
C TYR A 102 -10.38 -15.20 16.46
N ILE A 103 -11.01 -15.66 15.39
CA ILE A 103 -11.73 -16.92 15.36
C ILE A 103 -10.81 -18.01 14.81
N ASN A 104 -10.81 -19.16 15.47
CA ASN A 104 -10.01 -20.29 15.05
C ASN A 104 -10.51 -20.88 13.73
N VAL A 105 -9.65 -20.84 12.70
CA VAL A 105 -9.96 -21.36 11.36
C VAL A 105 -10.17 -22.88 11.29
N ASN A 106 -9.88 -23.64 12.36
CA ASN A 106 -10.13 -25.09 12.40
C ASN A 106 -11.60 -25.47 12.15
N ALA A 107 -12.55 -24.56 12.44
CA ALA A 107 -13.97 -24.80 12.16
C ALA A 107 -14.26 -24.88 10.65
N ILE A 108 -13.53 -24.12 9.84
CA ILE A 108 -13.66 -24.07 8.37
C ILE A 108 -12.53 -24.81 7.62
N ASN A 109 -11.44 -25.19 8.30
CA ASN A 109 -10.34 -25.96 7.72
C ASN A 109 -10.66 -27.46 7.65
N ARG A 110 -11.74 -27.80 6.93
CA ARG A 110 -12.18 -29.17 6.69
C ARG A 110 -12.29 -29.36 5.19
N ALA A 111 -11.79 -30.48 4.66
CA ALA A 111 -11.84 -30.75 3.23
C ALA A 111 -13.26 -30.56 2.64
N PRO A 112 -14.33 -31.12 3.22
CA PRO A 112 -15.69 -30.92 2.70
C PRO A 112 -16.15 -29.46 2.64
N PHE A 113 -15.65 -28.60 3.54
CA PHE A 113 -15.99 -27.17 3.51
C PHE A 113 -15.22 -26.46 2.40
N ILE A 114 -13.92 -26.73 2.25
CA ILE A 114 -13.10 -26.18 1.18
C ILE A 114 -13.66 -26.59 -0.18
N ASP A 115 -13.99 -27.87 -0.35
CA ASP A 115 -14.57 -28.43 -1.57
C ASP A 115 -15.88 -27.71 -1.90
N PHE A 116 -16.76 -27.55 -0.90
CA PHE A 116 -18.00 -26.80 -1.05
C PHE A 116 -17.79 -25.36 -1.52
N ILE A 117 -16.82 -24.65 -0.94
CA ILE A 117 -16.52 -23.26 -1.32
C ILE A 117 -16.04 -23.19 -2.77
N ILE A 118 -15.09 -24.07 -3.15
CA ILE A 118 -14.48 -24.05 -4.48
C ILE A 118 -15.51 -24.45 -5.55
N GLU A 119 -16.22 -25.54 -5.34
CA GLU A 119 -17.12 -26.11 -6.35
C GLU A 119 -18.44 -25.35 -6.47
N ASN A 120 -18.96 -24.78 -5.37
CA ASN A 120 -20.33 -24.24 -5.36
C ASN A 120 -20.43 -22.72 -5.22
N ARG A 121 -19.38 -22.04 -4.72
CA ARG A 121 -19.46 -20.60 -4.36
C ARG A 121 -18.57 -19.68 -5.20
N LEU A 122 -17.41 -20.13 -5.63
CA LEU A 122 -16.42 -19.29 -6.32
C LEU A 122 -16.88 -18.69 -7.66
N MET A 123 -17.84 -19.31 -8.35
CA MET A 123 -18.29 -18.91 -9.69
C MET A 123 -19.73 -18.39 -9.70
N ARG A 124 -20.21 -17.88 -8.55
CA ARG A 124 -21.58 -17.37 -8.39
C ARG A 124 -21.62 -15.86 -8.62
N SER A 125 -22.10 -15.09 -7.65
CA SER A 125 -22.11 -13.63 -7.71
C SER A 125 -20.76 -13.05 -7.28
N ILE A 126 -20.42 -11.82 -7.71
CA ILE A 126 -19.17 -11.15 -7.30
C ILE A 126 -19.05 -11.05 -5.76
N PRO A 127 -20.09 -10.64 -5.00
CA PRO A 127 -19.99 -10.59 -3.53
C PRO A 127 -19.72 -11.97 -2.90
N GLU A 128 -20.40 -13.01 -3.39
CA GLU A 128 -20.23 -14.38 -2.90
C GLU A 128 -18.84 -14.93 -3.23
N SER A 129 -18.36 -14.67 -4.45
CA SER A 129 -17.02 -15.06 -4.91
C SER A 129 -15.93 -14.39 -4.09
N ASN A 130 -16.08 -13.09 -3.78
CA ASN A 130 -15.14 -12.38 -2.92
C ASN A 130 -15.13 -12.89 -1.48
N ALA A 131 -16.29 -13.24 -0.92
CA ALA A 131 -16.38 -13.85 0.40
C ALA A 131 -15.71 -15.24 0.43
N ALA A 132 -15.96 -16.05 -0.60
CA ALA A 132 -15.31 -17.34 -0.79
C ALA A 132 -13.78 -17.21 -0.91
N LEU A 133 -13.29 -16.32 -1.79
CA LEU A 133 -11.86 -16.04 -1.96
C LEU A 133 -11.20 -15.57 -0.67
N SER A 134 -11.84 -14.65 0.07
CA SER A 134 -11.34 -14.18 1.37
C SER A 134 -11.17 -15.32 2.38
N LEU A 135 -12.16 -16.21 2.50
CA LEU A 135 -12.05 -17.37 3.39
C LEU A 135 -10.95 -18.34 2.96
N LEU A 136 -10.80 -18.59 1.66
CA LEU A 136 -9.72 -19.42 1.13
C LEU A 136 -8.35 -18.78 1.40
N SER A 137 -8.20 -17.46 1.24
CA SER A 137 -6.95 -16.73 1.55
C SER A 137 -6.56 -16.89 3.02
N ILE A 138 -7.53 -16.74 3.92
CA ILE A 138 -7.33 -16.92 5.37
C ILE A 138 -6.91 -18.35 5.68
N LEU A 139 -7.59 -19.34 5.09
CA LEU A 139 -7.23 -20.75 5.24
C LEU A 139 -5.83 -21.06 4.73
N ALA A 140 -5.48 -20.58 3.54
CA ALA A 140 -4.16 -20.77 2.95
C ALA A 140 -3.06 -20.14 3.82
N SER A 141 -3.32 -18.97 4.40
CA SER A 141 -2.36 -18.25 5.26
C SER A 141 -2.16 -18.93 6.61
N GLU A 142 -3.22 -19.45 7.25
CA GLU A 142 -3.14 -20.00 8.61
C GLU A 142 -2.91 -21.52 8.65
N LYS A 143 -3.28 -22.22 7.59
CA LYS A 143 -3.22 -23.69 7.50
C LYS A 143 -2.61 -24.09 6.16
N PRO A 144 -1.27 -24.12 6.02
CA PRO A 144 -0.62 -24.45 4.75
C PRO A 144 -1.03 -25.80 4.14
N LYS A 145 -1.44 -26.77 4.98
CA LYS A 145 -1.99 -28.06 4.50
C LYS A 145 -3.28 -27.92 3.68
N SER A 146 -4.05 -26.85 3.89
CA SER A 146 -5.28 -26.58 3.13
C SER A 146 -4.99 -26.26 1.66
N ILE A 147 -3.81 -25.71 1.35
CA ILE A 147 -3.38 -25.38 -0.01
C ILE A 147 -3.38 -26.63 -0.89
N MET A 148 -2.91 -27.77 -0.38
CA MET A 148 -2.92 -29.02 -1.14
C MET A 148 -4.34 -29.43 -1.55
N ASN A 149 -5.34 -29.21 -0.68
CA ASN A 149 -6.74 -29.48 -1.02
C ASN A 149 -7.27 -28.48 -2.05
N MET A 150 -6.91 -27.19 -1.93
CA MET A 150 -7.30 -26.18 -2.92
C MET A 150 -6.71 -26.48 -4.31
N LEU A 151 -5.44 -26.89 -4.36
CA LEU A 151 -4.74 -27.25 -5.60
C LEU A 151 -5.32 -28.52 -6.23
N SER A 152 -5.74 -29.53 -5.45
CA SER A 152 -6.39 -30.72 -6.01
C SER A 152 -7.72 -30.43 -6.71
N HIS A 153 -8.36 -29.30 -6.38
CA HIS A 153 -9.57 -28.80 -7.05
C HIS A 153 -9.30 -27.87 -8.22
N ASN A 154 -8.06 -27.82 -8.72
CA ASN A 154 -7.65 -26.96 -9.83
C ASN A 154 -7.99 -25.47 -9.57
N LEU A 155 -7.90 -25.00 -8.32
CA LEU A 155 -8.24 -23.62 -7.94
C LEU A 155 -7.58 -22.57 -8.85
N LEU A 156 -6.28 -22.74 -9.14
CA LEU A 156 -5.54 -21.82 -10.00
C LEU A 156 -6.06 -21.80 -11.45
N GLY A 157 -6.57 -22.94 -11.95
CA GLY A 157 -7.18 -23.03 -13.29
C GLY A 157 -8.57 -22.41 -13.37
N ILE A 158 -9.23 -22.13 -12.23
CA ILE A 158 -10.54 -21.46 -12.20
C ILE A 158 -10.36 -19.93 -12.36
N VAL A 159 -9.27 -19.37 -11.83
CA VAL A 159 -9.01 -17.91 -11.78
C VAL A 159 -9.25 -17.18 -13.11
N PRO A 160 -8.74 -17.65 -14.28
CA PRO A 160 -8.95 -16.94 -15.54
C PRO A 160 -10.41 -16.79 -15.96
N ASN A 161 -11.31 -17.62 -15.43
CA ASN A 161 -12.73 -17.59 -15.74
C ASN A 161 -13.53 -16.72 -14.75
N MET A 162 -12.92 -16.26 -13.66
CA MET A 162 -13.59 -15.41 -12.68
C MET A 162 -13.82 -13.99 -13.23
N PRO A 163 -14.89 -13.30 -12.80
CA PRO A 163 -15.08 -11.89 -13.12
C PRO A 163 -13.86 -11.05 -12.70
N PRO A 164 -13.42 -10.08 -13.52
CA PRO A 164 -12.21 -9.29 -13.24
C PRO A 164 -12.34 -8.37 -12.01
N GLN A 165 -13.55 -8.17 -11.49
CA GLN A 165 -13.82 -7.44 -10.26
C GLN A 165 -13.60 -8.28 -9.00
N CYS A 166 -13.46 -9.61 -9.12
CA CYS A 166 -13.22 -10.47 -7.97
C CYS A 166 -11.80 -10.27 -7.41
N ASN A 167 -11.64 -10.33 -6.09
CA ASN A 167 -10.34 -10.21 -5.41
C ASN A 167 -9.68 -11.59 -5.25
N TYR A 168 -9.16 -12.13 -6.35
CA TYR A 168 -8.42 -13.40 -6.34
C TYR A 168 -6.91 -13.21 -6.11
N GLY A 169 -6.41 -11.98 -6.19
CA GLY A 169 -4.99 -11.66 -6.02
C GLY A 169 -4.44 -12.06 -4.66
N GLU A 170 -5.18 -11.80 -3.58
CA GLU A 170 -4.74 -12.15 -2.21
C GLU A 170 -4.50 -13.66 -2.09
N LEU A 171 -5.40 -14.48 -2.61
CA LEU A 171 -5.30 -15.94 -2.54
C LEU A 171 -4.06 -16.44 -3.30
N ILE A 172 -3.81 -15.90 -4.50
CA ILE A 172 -2.65 -16.28 -5.31
C ILE A 172 -1.34 -15.89 -4.61
N ASP A 173 -1.25 -14.68 -4.07
CA ASP A 173 -0.09 -14.21 -3.31
C ASP A 173 0.18 -15.08 -2.09
N VAL A 174 -0.85 -15.36 -1.29
CA VAL A 174 -0.72 -16.23 -0.12
C VAL A 174 -0.28 -17.64 -0.51
N ILE A 175 -0.83 -18.23 -1.57
CA ILE A 175 -0.39 -19.55 -2.06
C ILE A 175 1.08 -19.49 -2.44
N LEU A 176 1.51 -18.49 -3.22
CA LEU A 176 2.90 -18.35 -3.66
C LEU A 176 3.86 -18.19 -2.47
N GLN A 177 3.48 -17.43 -1.43
CA GLN A 177 4.25 -17.27 -0.21
C GLN A 177 4.53 -18.61 0.49
N GLN A 178 3.58 -19.55 0.47
CA GLN A 178 3.72 -20.87 1.10
C GLN A 178 4.50 -21.89 0.24
N LEU A 179 4.63 -21.67 -1.07
CA LEU A 179 5.46 -22.52 -1.92
C LEU A 179 6.94 -22.21 -1.69
N HIS A 180 7.75 -23.18 -1.26
CA HIS A 180 9.18 -22.94 -0.96
C HIS A 180 10.14 -23.34 -2.07
N GLN A 181 9.65 -24.06 -3.07
CA GLN A 181 10.44 -24.57 -4.19
C GLN A 181 9.71 -24.25 -5.49
N GLN A 182 10.46 -24.13 -6.58
CA GLN A 182 9.87 -24.03 -7.91
C GLN A 182 9.13 -25.33 -8.22
N SER A 183 7.84 -25.22 -8.54
CA SER A 183 6.94 -26.33 -8.87
C SER A 183 6.03 -25.96 -10.04
N ALA A 184 5.26 -26.92 -10.55
CA ALA A 184 4.30 -26.65 -11.63
C ALA A 184 3.27 -25.57 -11.24
N GLU A 185 2.88 -25.53 -9.96
CA GLU A 185 1.96 -24.51 -9.43
C GLU A 185 2.57 -23.10 -9.48
N VAL A 186 3.89 -22.98 -9.26
CA VAL A 186 4.59 -21.70 -9.43
C VAL A 186 4.50 -21.22 -10.87
N GLU A 187 4.71 -22.11 -11.85
CA GLU A 187 4.62 -21.77 -13.27
C GLU A 187 3.20 -21.32 -13.66
N ILE A 188 2.17 -21.99 -13.12
CA ILE A 188 0.78 -21.56 -13.28
C ILE A 188 0.57 -20.16 -12.68
N ILE A 189 1.06 -19.91 -11.46
CA ILE A 189 0.97 -18.58 -10.82
C ILE A 189 1.66 -17.52 -11.67
N VAL A 190 2.85 -17.79 -12.21
CA VAL A 190 3.55 -16.87 -13.12
C VAL A 190 2.69 -16.55 -14.35
N SER A 191 2.00 -17.55 -14.92
CA SER A 191 1.08 -17.33 -16.04
C SER A 191 -0.14 -16.48 -15.70
N LEU A 192 -0.52 -16.38 -14.41
CA LEU A 192 -1.62 -15.54 -13.93
C LEU A 192 -1.18 -14.09 -13.64
N ILE A 193 0.12 -13.80 -13.57
CA ILE A 193 0.61 -12.44 -13.27
C ILE A 193 0.10 -11.40 -14.27
N PRO A 194 0.13 -11.62 -15.60
CA PRO A 194 -0.42 -10.66 -16.55
C PRO A 194 -1.91 -10.38 -16.32
N LEU A 195 -2.69 -11.38 -15.88
CA LEU A 195 -4.10 -11.21 -15.52
C LEU A 195 -4.24 -10.29 -14.30
N LEU A 196 -3.42 -10.50 -13.27
CA LEU A 196 -3.40 -9.68 -12.05
C LEU A 196 -3.02 -8.22 -12.34
N LEU A 197 -1.96 -8.00 -13.14
CA LEU A 197 -1.46 -6.66 -13.44
C LEU A 197 -2.39 -5.84 -14.33
N ASN A 198 -3.19 -6.50 -15.19
CA ASN A 198 -4.17 -5.84 -16.06
C ASN A 198 -5.59 -5.80 -15.45
N SER A 199 -5.74 -6.18 -14.18
CA SER A 199 -7.03 -6.22 -13.50
C SER A 199 -7.58 -4.81 -13.26
N PRO A 200 -8.90 -4.58 -13.43
CA PRO A 200 -9.56 -3.33 -13.03
C PRO A 200 -9.68 -3.18 -11.51
N ASN A 201 -9.51 -4.27 -10.74
CA ASN A 201 -9.43 -4.22 -9.28
C ASN A 201 -7.97 -3.92 -8.85
N PRO A 202 -7.69 -2.78 -8.18
CA PRO A 202 -6.35 -2.41 -7.72
C PRO A 202 -5.73 -3.41 -6.73
N GLU A 203 -6.54 -4.10 -5.92
CA GLU A 203 -6.04 -5.11 -4.97
C GLU A 203 -5.35 -6.27 -5.70
N ASN A 204 -5.93 -6.73 -6.81
CA ASN A 204 -5.31 -7.75 -7.66
C ASN A 204 -3.99 -7.27 -8.26
N VAL A 205 -3.91 -6.03 -8.72
CA VAL A 205 -2.68 -5.43 -9.25
C VAL A 205 -1.59 -5.41 -8.17
N CYS A 206 -1.95 -5.00 -6.96
CA CYS A 206 -1.01 -4.93 -5.83
C CYS A 206 -0.48 -6.32 -5.46
N HIS A 207 -1.36 -7.33 -5.35
CA HIS A 207 -0.92 -8.70 -5.11
C HIS A 207 -0.10 -9.28 -6.26
N GLY A 208 -0.39 -8.90 -7.51
CA GLY A 208 0.47 -9.23 -8.67
C GLY A 208 1.89 -8.66 -8.53
N ILE A 209 2.01 -7.39 -8.16
CA ILE A 209 3.30 -6.74 -7.90
C ILE A 209 4.03 -7.41 -6.72
N GLN A 210 3.31 -7.78 -5.65
CA GLN A 210 3.87 -8.49 -4.50
C GLN A 210 4.39 -9.89 -4.87
N CYS A 211 3.63 -10.65 -5.68
CA CYS A 211 4.05 -11.93 -6.21
C CYS A 211 5.37 -11.81 -6.97
N ILE A 212 5.49 -10.81 -7.83
CA ILE A 212 6.73 -10.54 -8.58
C ILE A 212 7.90 -10.24 -7.66
N GLY A 213 7.68 -9.39 -6.64
CA GLY A 213 8.69 -9.13 -5.63
C GLY A 213 9.17 -10.41 -4.92
N LEU A 214 8.28 -11.38 -4.69
CA LEU A 214 8.63 -12.68 -4.11
C LEU A 214 9.43 -13.56 -5.09
N LEU A 215 9.03 -13.59 -6.37
CA LEU A 215 9.73 -14.32 -7.42
C LEU A 215 11.16 -13.81 -7.60
N ILE A 216 11.35 -12.48 -7.61
CA ILE A 216 12.68 -11.84 -7.69
C ILE A 216 13.54 -12.24 -6.49
N THR A 217 13.01 -12.14 -5.27
CA THR A 217 13.77 -12.49 -4.06
C THR A 217 14.16 -13.97 -4.05
N ARG A 218 13.35 -14.85 -4.64
CA ARG A 218 13.62 -16.29 -4.70
C ARG A 218 14.48 -16.72 -5.89
N ASN A 219 14.69 -15.82 -6.86
CA ASN A 219 15.48 -16.06 -8.08
C ASN A 219 15.03 -17.33 -8.83
N TRP A 220 13.73 -17.47 -9.06
CA TRP A 220 13.16 -18.62 -9.79
C TRP A 220 13.17 -18.38 -11.30
N ASN A 221 13.72 -19.34 -12.05
CA ASN A 221 13.99 -19.22 -13.49
C ASN A 221 12.72 -19.16 -14.37
N CYS A 222 11.55 -19.49 -13.81
CA CYS A 222 10.28 -19.45 -14.54
C CYS A 222 9.76 -18.02 -14.75
N PHE A 223 10.36 -17.00 -14.12
CA PHE A 223 9.92 -15.61 -14.22
C PHE A 223 10.89 -14.78 -15.06
N ASP A 224 10.35 -14.15 -16.11
CA ASP A 224 11.08 -13.22 -16.96
C ASP A 224 11.11 -11.83 -16.30
N PHE A 225 12.16 -11.59 -15.51
CA PHE A 225 12.35 -10.31 -14.81
C PHE A 225 12.52 -9.15 -15.77
N ASP A 226 13.27 -9.31 -16.87
CA ASP A 226 13.59 -8.22 -17.80
C ASP A 226 12.34 -7.72 -18.52
N ALA A 227 11.47 -8.63 -18.97
CA ALA A 227 10.19 -8.26 -19.59
C ALA A 227 9.26 -7.51 -18.64
N PHE A 228 9.26 -7.88 -17.36
CA PHE A 228 8.51 -7.14 -16.34
C PHE A 228 9.11 -5.77 -16.06
N HIS A 229 10.44 -5.72 -15.88
CA HIS A 229 11.18 -4.52 -15.52
C HIS A 229 10.97 -3.40 -16.54
N ALA A 230 10.87 -3.75 -17.82
CA ALA A 230 10.52 -2.81 -18.89
C ALA A 230 9.16 -2.11 -18.70
N ASN A 231 8.20 -2.77 -18.05
CA ASN A 231 6.84 -2.26 -17.82
C ASN A 231 6.64 -1.74 -16.39
N TYR A 232 7.62 -1.89 -15.50
CA TYR A 232 7.50 -1.51 -14.10
C TYR A 232 7.29 -0.02 -13.83
N PRO A 233 7.91 0.92 -14.59
CA PRO A 233 7.76 2.35 -14.37
C PRO A 233 6.32 2.84 -14.31
N GLN A 234 5.40 2.21 -15.06
CA GLN A 234 3.98 2.59 -15.07
C GLN A 234 3.30 2.44 -13.69
N PHE A 235 3.75 1.49 -12.87
CA PHE A 235 3.19 1.27 -11.53
C PHE A 235 3.74 2.28 -10.53
N LEU A 236 4.98 2.75 -10.72
CA LEU A 236 5.59 3.79 -9.88
C LEU A 236 4.89 5.15 -10.07
N ILE A 237 4.48 5.49 -11.31
CA ILE A 237 3.78 6.74 -11.64
C ILE A 237 2.25 6.65 -11.50
N SER A 238 1.74 5.52 -11.00
CA SER A 238 0.29 5.31 -10.82
C SER A 238 -0.34 6.39 -9.94
N GLN A 239 -1.52 6.85 -10.33
CA GLN A 239 -2.34 7.75 -9.50
C GLN A 239 -3.08 7.03 -8.38
N ASP A 240 -3.13 5.68 -8.43
CA ASP A 240 -3.66 4.87 -7.35
C ASP A 240 -2.60 4.72 -6.27
N HIS A 241 -2.87 5.29 -5.09
CA HIS A 241 -1.97 5.25 -3.93
C HIS A 241 -1.60 3.83 -3.49
N LEU A 242 -2.51 2.87 -3.61
CA LEU A 242 -2.25 1.49 -3.19
C LEU A 242 -1.25 0.83 -4.14
N ILE A 243 -1.44 1.02 -5.45
CA ILE A 243 -0.53 0.50 -6.48
C ILE A 243 0.85 1.15 -6.36
N ALA A 244 0.91 2.49 -6.29
CA ALA A 244 2.17 3.22 -6.17
C ALA A 244 2.94 2.79 -4.90
N SER A 245 2.26 2.73 -3.74
CA SER A 245 2.83 2.24 -2.48
C SER A 245 3.43 0.84 -2.63
N THR A 246 2.66 -0.08 -3.23
CA THR A 246 3.07 -1.47 -3.40
C THR A 246 4.26 -1.59 -4.35
N ALA A 247 4.27 -0.81 -5.44
CA ALA A 247 5.40 -0.74 -6.35
C ALA A 247 6.66 -0.24 -5.62
N PHE A 248 6.63 0.91 -4.96
CA PHE A 248 7.82 1.40 -4.24
C PHE A 248 8.35 0.42 -3.18
N ASN A 249 7.48 -0.31 -2.48
CA ASN A 249 7.90 -1.35 -1.54
C ASN A 249 8.59 -2.54 -2.23
N VAL A 250 8.17 -2.90 -3.45
CA VAL A 250 8.78 -4.00 -4.22
C VAL A 250 10.07 -3.56 -4.92
N LEU A 251 10.19 -2.29 -5.30
CA LEU A 251 11.41 -1.72 -5.87
C LEU A 251 12.61 -1.86 -4.92
N GLU A 252 12.39 -1.90 -3.60
CA GLU A 252 13.44 -2.17 -2.60
C GLU A 252 14.14 -3.54 -2.77
N LYS A 253 13.56 -4.45 -3.58
CA LYS A 253 14.06 -5.81 -3.77
C LYS A 253 15.00 -5.99 -4.97
N PHE A 254 15.14 -4.98 -5.83
CA PHE A 254 15.99 -5.06 -7.03
C PHE A 254 16.57 -3.70 -7.42
N PRO A 255 17.70 -3.65 -8.14
CA PRO A 255 18.26 -2.38 -8.58
C PRO A 255 17.39 -1.74 -9.68
N PRO A 256 17.06 -0.44 -9.56
CA PRO A 256 16.29 0.26 -10.60
C PRO A 256 17.12 0.39 -11.88
N ASN A 257 16.44 0.29 -13.03
CA ASN A 257 17.01 0.69 -14.32
C ASN A 257 16.78 2.19 -14.58
N GLU A 258 17.24 2.69 -15.73
CA GLU A 258 17.10 4.10 -16.10
C GLU A 258 15.64 4.56 -16.19
N ALA A 259 14.74 3.71 -16.70
CA ALA A 259 13.32 4.03 -16.82
C ALA A 259 12.62 4.10 -15.45
N ASP A 260 13.00 3.26 -14.49
CA ASP A 260 12.48 3.37 -13.12
C ASP A 260 12.98 4.64 -12.45
N LEU A 261 14.25 5.00 -12.64
CA LEU A 261 14.81 6.24 -12.08
C LEU A 261 14.07 7.45 -12.64
N GLU A 262 13.79 7.49 -13.95
CA GLU A 262 13.00 8.57 -14.54
C GLU A 262 11.59 8.62 -13.95
N ALA A 263 10.94 7.46 -13.74
CA ALA A 263 9.64 7.41 -13.06
C ALA A 263 9.71 7.92 -11.61
N ILE A 264 10.73 7.55 -10.85
CA ILE A 264 10.98 8.06 -9.49
C ILE A 264 11.09 9.59 -9.52
N PHE A 265 11.88 10.13 -10.46
CA PHE A 265 12.08 11.56 -10.62
C PHE A 265 10.81 12.28 -11.04
N GLN A 266 10.01 11.69 -11.94
CA GLN A 266 8.72 12.23 -12.34
C GLN A 266 7.77 12.36 -11.15
N VAL A 267 7.68 11.35 -10.29
CA VAL A 267 6.83 11.42 -9.08
C VAL A 267 7.31 12.51 -8.12
N LEU A 268 8.63 12.67 -7.93
CA LEU A 268 9.20 13.74 -7.11
C LEU A 268 8.89 15.13 -7.67
N LYS A 269 9.11 15.36 -8.98
CA LYS A 269 8.82 16.63 -9.65
C LYS A 269 7.35 17.02 -9.54
N ASN A 270 6.45 16.05 -9.63
CA ASN A 270 5.01 16.28 -9.50
C ASN A 270 4.62 16.66 -8.05
N GLY A 271 5.34 16.16 -7.05
CA GLY A 271 5.08 16.48 -5.64
C GLY A 271 3.79 15.87 -5.11
N GLY A 272 3.10 16.59 -4.22
CA GLY A 272 1.83 16.15 -3.63
C GLY A 272 1.97 14.99 -2.64
N ASP A 273 0.91 14.21 -2.52
CA ASP A 273 0.86 13.08 -1.57
C ASP A 273 1.67 11.88 -2.05
N LEU A 274 1.78 11.63 -3.36
CA LEU A 274 2.54 10.50 -3.89
C LEU A 274 4.06 10.64 -3.69
N ALA A 275 4.58 11.87 -3.56
CA ALA A 275 6.01 12.11 -3.40
C ALA A 275 6.62 11.46 -2.14
N HIS A 276 5.81 11.11 -1.14
CA HIS A 276 6.32 10.42 0.05
C HIS A 276 6.90 9.02 -0.28
N PHE A 277 6.42 8.36 -1.33
CA PHE A 277 6.89 7.02 -1.71
C PHE A 277 8.33 7.03 -2.26
N PRO A 278 8.66 7.80 -3.31
CA PRO A 278 10.04 7.89 -3.80
C PRO A 278 10.99 8.47 -2.75
N ILE A 279 10.56 9.44 -1.92
CA ILE A 279 11.43 9.95 -0.84
C ILE A 279 11.76 8.85 0.18
N ASN A 280 10.77 8.06 0.61
CA ASN A 280 11.02 6.96 1.54
C ASN A 280 11.98 5.92 0.93
N TYR A 281 11.76 5.55 -0.33
CA TYR A 281 12.65 4.65 -1.06
C TYR A 281 14.09 5.19 -1.15
N LEU A 282 14.26 6.45 -1.57
CA LEU A 282 15.58 7.09 -1.66
C LEU A 282 16.26 7.20 -0.30
N THR A 283 15.51 7.49 0.76
CA THR A 283 16.05 7.55 2.12
C THR A 283 16.58 6.19 2.56
N LYS A 284 15.82 5.10 2.32
CA LYS A 284 16.25 3.73 2.64
C LYS A 284 17.46 3.27 1.82
N THR A 285 17.57 3.74 0.58
CA THR A 285 18.62 3.33 -0.36
C THR A 285 19.80 4.31 -0.45
N ILE A 286 19.87 5.31 0.44
CA ILE A 286 20.87 6.38 0.40
C ILE A 286 22.31 5.87 0.36
N GLU A 287 22.62 4.81 1.12
CA GLU A 287 23.96 4.21 1.15
C GLU A 287 24.41 3.61 -0.19
N ILE A 288 23.44 3.29 -1.06
CA ILE A 288 23.68 2.72 -2.38
C ILE A 288 23.88 3.84 -3.40
N TRP A 289 22.89 4.72 -3.56
CA TRP A 289 22.94 5.74 -4.62
C TRP A 289 23.86 6.91 -4.29
N LYS A 290 24.17 7.21 -3.01
CA LYS A 290 25.11 8.30 -2.68
C LYS A 290 26.53 8.08 -3.19
N LYS A 291 26.89 6.84 -3.55
CA LYS A 291 28.19 6.49 -4.15
C LYS A 291 28.29 6.96 -5.61
N SER A 292 27.15 7.08 -6.29
CA SER A 292 27.01 7.57 -7.66
C SER A 292 25.68 8.31 -7.78
N PRO A 293 25.57 9.50 -7.15
CA PRO A 293 24.29 10.19 -7.00
C PRO A 293 23.74 10.60 -8.37
N PRO A 294 22.43 10.38 -8.64
CA PRO A 294 21.84 10.75 -9.92
C PRO A 294 21.86 12.28 -10.12
N PRO A 295 22.39 12.81 -11.25
CA PRO A 295 22.52 14.25 -11.47
C PRO A 295 21.20 15.02 -11.39
N GLN A 296 20.10 14.39 -11.77
CA GLN A 296 18.78 15.00 -11.81
C GLN A 296 18.11 15.06 -10.42
N LEU A 297 18.56 14.25 -9.47
CA LEU A 297 17.86 14.05 -8.19
C LEU A 297 17.73 15.35 -7.41
N PHE A 298 18.79 16.15 -7.32
CA PHE A 298 18.75 17.41 -6.56
C PHE A 298 17.68 18.37 -7.11
N GLY A 299 17.63 18.57 -8.43
CA GLY A 299 16.61 19.40 -9.06
C GLY A 299 15.19 18.88 -8.80
N CYS A 300 14.99 17.56 -8.85
CA CYS A 300 13.69 16.94 -8.52
C CYS A 300 13.29 17.17 -7.06
N LEU A 301 14.25 17.15 -6.12
CA LEU A 301 13.99 17.42 -4.71
C LEU A 301 13.63 18.89 -4.48
N VAL A 302 14.29 19.83 -5.17
CA VAL A 302 13.95 21.26 -5.13
C VAL A 302 12.52 21.48 -5.64
N GLU A 303 12.13 20.86 -6.76
CA GLU A 303 10.75 20.93 -7.23
C GLU A 303 9.76 20.29 -6.23
N CYS A 304 10.12 19.14 -5.65
CA CYS A 304 9.28 18.42 -4.70
C CYS A 304 8.93 19.27 -3.48
N ILE A 305 9.90 19.98 -2.89
CA ILE A 305 9.65 20.77 -1.68
C ILE A 305 8.68 21.94 -1.91
N THR A 306 8.52 22.41 -3.15
CA THR A 306 7.54 23.47 -3.49
C THR A 306 6.10 22.99 -3.58
N LYS A 307 5.86 21.67 -3.70
CA LYS A 307 4.55 21.08 -4.03
C LYS A 307 4.07 20.05 -3.00
N SER A 308 4.79 19.82 -1.92
CA SER A 308 4.55 18.70 -0.99
C SER A 308 4.21 19.15 0.43
N LYS A 309 3.62 18.22 1.20
CA LYS A 309 3.35 18.42 2.62
C LYS A 309 4.65 18.46 3.44
N TYR A 310 4.60 19.09 4.61
CA TYR A 310 5.75 19.29 5.50
C TYR A 310 6.54 18.02 5.82
N SER A 311 5.87 16.88 6.04
CA SER A 311 6.54 15.60 6.32
C SER A 311 7.47 15.15 5.18
N VAL A 312 7.02 15.35 3.94
CA VAL A 312 7.78 15.05 2.71
C VAL A 312 8.91 16.07 2.53
N ILE A 313 8.64 17.36 2.75
CA ILE A 313 9.66 18.43 2.71
C ILE A 313 10.81 18.13 3.67
N ASN A 314 10.49 17.78 4.92
CA ASN A 314 11.49 17.45 5.93
C ASN A 314 12.37 16.27 5.50
N GLN A 315 11.79 15.22 4.95
CA GLN A 315 12.54 14.07 4.44
C GLN A 315 13.36 14.43 3.19
N ALA A 316 12.84 15.25 2.27
CA ALA A 316 13.59 15.73 1.11
C ALA A 316 14.89 16.44 1.54
N PHE A 317 14.80 17.35 2.51
CA PHE A 317 15.97 18.04 3.07
C PHE A 317 16.99 17.09 3.71
N SER A 318 16.57 15.91 4.19
CA SER A 318 17.52 14.92 4.75
C SER A 318 18.40 14.25 3.70
N ILE A 319 17.93 14.17 2.44
CA ILE A 319 18.64 13.49 1.35
C ILE A 319 19.27 14.47 0.35
N MET A 320 18.91 15.75 0.38
CA MET A 320 19.48 16.81 -0.46
C MET A 320 21.02 16.89 -0.38
N PRO A 321 21.68 16.89 0.80
CA PRO A 321 23.14 16.93 0.89
C PRO A 321 23.84 15.84 0.08
N ALA A 322 23.33 14.60 0.14
CA ALA A 322 23.89 13.48 -0.62
C ALA A 322 23.63 13.63 -2.13
N SER A 323 22.47 14.16 -2.54
CA SER A 323 22.18 14.41 -3.95
C SER A 323 23.07 15.51 -4.56
N LEU A 324 23.46 16.50 -3.76
CA LEU A 324 24.34 17.59 -4.15
C LEU A 324 25.78 17.16 -4.44
N CYS A 325 26.17 15.92 -4.15
CA CYS A 325 27.46 15.40 -4.56
C CYS A 325 27.52 15.01 -6.05
N ALA A 326 26.40 15.07 -6.79
CA ALA A 326 26.37 14.68 -8.20
C ALA A 326 27.07 15.69 -9.13
N PRO A 327 27.82 15.21 -10.14
CA PRO A 327 28.42 16.09 -11.13
C PRO A 327 27.34 16.74 -12.02
N GLY A 328 27.64 17.91 -12.58
CA GLY A 328 26.78 18.55 -13.58
C GLY A 328 25.49 19.20 -13.06
N ILE A 329 25.32 19.34 -11.73
CA ILE A 329 24.25 20.16 -11.16
C ILE A 329 24.53 21.64 -11.47
N GLU A 330 23.59 22.27 -12.17
CA GLU A 330 23.56 23.73 -12.41
C GLU A 330 22.86 24.43 -11.25
N LEU A 331 23.56 25.37 -10.61
CA LEU A 331 23.07 26.12 -9.44
C LEU A 331 22.74 27.55 -9.86
N ASN A 332 21.65 28.11 -9.33
CA ASN A 332 21.22 29.48 -9.59
C ASN A 332 20.47 30.07 -8.37
N ASP A 333 20.16 31.36 -8.47
CA ASP A 333 19.43 32.17 -7.49
C ASP A 333 18.07 31.55 -7.13
N GLN A 334 17.30 31.09 -8.13
CA GLN A 334 15.98 30.49 -7.91
C GLN A 334 16.03 29.25 -7.00
N ILE A 335 17.02 28.38 -7.18
CA ILE A 335 17.21 27.19 -6.34
C ILE A 335 17.46 27.60 -4.89
N VAL A 336 18.34 28.57 -4.67
CA VAL A 336 18.68 29.06 -3.33
C VAL A 336 17.46 29.68 -2.68
N ASN A 337 16.72 30.52 -3.42
CA ASN A 337 15.50 31.17 -2.95
C ASN A 337 14.40 30.17 -2.55
N ILE A 338 14.24 29.06 -3.29
CA ILE A 338 13.30 28.00 -2.92
C ILE A 338 13.73 27.33 -1.61
N ILE A 339 15.01 27.06 -1.43
CA ILE A 339 15.55 26.39 -0.24
C ILE A 339 15.45 27.29 1.00
N THR A 340 15.81 28.56 0.88
CA THR A 340 15.85 29.52 2.00
C THR A 340 14.48 29.93 2.51
N GLN A 341 13.41 29.78 1.71
CA GLN A 341 12.02 29.97 2.18
C GLN A 341 11.67 29.17 3.45
N PHE A 342 12.40 28.07 3.70
CA PHE A 342 12.15 27.19 4.84
C PHE A 342 13.11 27.43 6.03
N ILE A 343 14.05 28.39 5.95
CA ILE A 343 15.12 28.54 6.95
C ILE A 343 14.60 28.97 8.34
N GLN A 344 13.46 29.66 8.38
CA GLN A 344 12.79 30.07 9.61
C GLN A 344 12.19 28.89 10.39
N ASP A 345 12.03 27.72 9.75
CA ASP A 345 11.64 26.51 10.45
C ASP A 345 12.82 25.91 11.22
N ARG A 346 12.79 26.03 12.54
CA ARG A 346 13.85 25.52 13.45
C ARG A 346 14.20 24.05 13.26
N THR A 347 13.28 23.22 12.77
CA THR A 347 13.51 21.79 12.51
C THR A 347 14.32 21.59 11.24
N LEU A 348 14.09 22.43 10.23
CA LEU A 348 14.75 22.36 8.91
C LEU A 348 16.01 23.20 8.83
N ALA A 349 16.10 24.28 9.61
CA ALA A 349 17.14 25.30 9.51
C ALA A 349 18.56 24.72 9.50
N LYS A 350 18.83 23.73 10.37
CA LYS A 350 20.12 23.02 10.42
C LYS A 350 20.47 22.29 9.12
N ARG A 351 19.48 21.62 8.51
CA ARG A 351 19.65 20.91 7.23
C ARG A 351 19.81 21.89 6.08
N ILE A 352 19.07 23.00 6.13
CA ILE A 352 19.15 24.07 5.13
C ILE A 352 20.54 24.70 5.14
N VAL A 353 21.09 25.02 6.31
CA VAL A 353 22.46 25.53 6.44
C VAL A 353 23.50 24.55 5.89
N GLU A 354 23.34 23.25 6.15
CA GLU A 354 24.21 22.23 5.54
C GLU A 354 24.11 22.24 4.01
N VAL A 355 22.90 22.28 3.45
CA VAL A 355 22.66 22.35 2.01
C VAL A 355 23.28 23.61 1.39
N LEU A 356 23.07 24.78 2.01
CA LEU A 356 23.65 26.05 1.55
C LEU A 356 25.18 26.05 1.60
N CYS A 357 25.77 25.45 2.63
CA CYS A 357 27.22 25.33 2.75
C CYS A 357 27.81 24.43 1.64
N ILE A 358 27.15 23.33 1.30
CA ILE A 358 27.56 22.46 0.17
C ILE A 358 27.42 23.20 -1.16
N ILE A 359 26.35 23.98 -1.34
CA ILE A 359 26.17 24.85 -2.52
C ILE A 359 27.33 25.84 -2.63
N LEU A 360 27.66 26.54 -1.53
CA LEU A 360 28.77 27.48 -1.45
C LEU A 360 30.09 26.84 -1.90
N ASP A 361 30.41 25.66 -1.38
CA ASP A 361 31.63 24.93 -1.75
C ASP A 361 31.73 24.65 -3.25
N ARG A 362 30.59 24.37 -3.90
CA ARG A 362 30.54 24.11 -5.34
C ARG A 362 30.71 25.36 -6.18
N ILE A 363 30.10 26.48 -5.79
CA ILE A 363 30.16 27.73 -6.56
C ILE A 363 31.45 28.52 -6.31
N GLN A 364 32.08 28.36 -5.13
CA GLN A 364 33.42 28.92 -4.89
C GLN A 364 34.45 28.33 -5.87
N ALA A 365 34.27 27.07 -6.27
CA ALA A 365 35.11 26.45 -7.30
C ALA A 365 34.91 27.06 -8.70
N SER A 366 33.76 27.69 -9.00
CA SER A 366 33.48 28.35 -10.29
C SER A 366 33.80 29.85 -10.31
N GLY A 367 33.96 30.49 -9.14
CA GLY A 367 34.48 31.86 -9.00
C GLY A 367 33.44 32.99 -9.05
N ASP A 368 32.16 32.70 -9.27
CA ASP A 368 31.06 33.67 -9.19
C ASP A 368 30.11 33.32 -8.05
N ILE A 369 30.32 33.98 -6.91
CA ILE A 369 29.56 33.77 -5.67
C ILE A 369 28.65 34.96 -5.31
N GLY A 370 28.68 36.05 -6.08
CA GLY A 370 28.03 37.31 -5.70
C GLY A 370 26.51 37.20 -5.64
N TRP A 371 25.91 36.48 -6.60
CA TRP A 371 24.47 36.21 -6.61
C TRP A 371 24.03 35.36 -5.39
N PHE A 372 24.86 34.39 -4.98
CA PHE A 372 24.57 33.53 -3.83
C PHE A 372 24.59 34.32 -2.53
N ILE A 373 25.63 35.15 -2.32
CA ILE A 373 25.75 36.01 -1.13
C ILE A 373 24.54 36.94 -1.03
N ASN A 374 24.17 37.60 -2.12
CA ASN A 374 23.03 38.52 -2.15
C ASN A 374 21.72 37.85 -1.68
N GLU A 375 21.54 36.56 -1.94
CA GLU A 375 20.34 35.85 -1.48
C GLU A 375 20.41 35.40 -0.01
N ILE A 376 21.56 34.90 0.44
CA ILE A 376 21.68 34.42 1.84
C ILE A 376 21.78 35.55 2.87
N VAL A 377 22.21 36.75 2.48
CA VAL A 377 22.29 37.92 3.39
C VAL A 377 20.93 38.30 3.98
N ASN A 378 19.83 37.97 3.29
CA ASN A 378 18.49 38.20 3.81
C ASN A 378 18.12 37.32 5.02
N TYR A 379 18.97 36.36 5.37
CA TYR A 379 18.75 35.37 6.42
C TYR A 379 19.91 35.33 7.44
N ASP A 380 20.64 36.44 7.58
CA ASP A 380 21.78 36.59 8.49
C ASP A 380 21.44 36.17 9.93
N THR A 381 20.29 36.62 10.42
CA THR A 381 19.81 36.41 11.78
C THR A 381 19.54 34.93 12.04
N GLU A 382 18.83 34.25 11.14
CA GLU A 382 18.58 32.81 11.26
C GLU A 382 19.88 31.99 11.21
N ILE A 383 20.85 32.40 10.38
CA ILE A 383 22.16 31.73 10.31
C ILE A 383 22.97 31.95 11.59
N GLU A 384 22.97 33.16 12.17
CA GLU A 384 23.62 33.48 13.45
C GLU A 384 23.05 32.65 14.62
N GLU A 385 21.72 32.47 14.67
CA GLU A 385 21.07 31.61 15.66
C GLU A 385 21.55 30.15 15.56
N ILE A 386 21.80 29.66 14.34
CA ILE A 386 22.30 28.29 14.12
C ILE A 386 23.79 28.19 14.46
N ALA A 387 24.58 29.22 14.13
CA ALA A 387 26.01 29.29 14.49
C ALA A 387 26.23 29.21 16.00
N THR A 388 25.34 29.83 16.78
CA THR A 388 25.38 29.81 18.25
C THR A 388 24.64 28.63 18.87
N SER A 389 24.07 27.73 18.06
CA SER A 389 23.36 26.55 18.54
C SER A 389 24.32 25.48 19.09
N GLY A 390 23.81 24.61 19.98
CA GLY A 390 24.59 23.49 20.53
C GLY A 390 24.86 22.33 19.56
N ASP A 391 24.54 22.46 18.27
CA ASP A 391 24.78 21.46 17.25
C ASP A 391 26.09 21.74 16.52
N GLU A 392 27.15 21.00 16.86
CA GLU A 392 28.52 21.28 16.40
C GLU A 392 28.61 21.29 14.86
N LYS A 393 27.96 20.35 14.18
CA LYS A 393 28.01 20.26 12.71
C LYS A 393 27.29 21.44 12.06
N ALA A 394 26.07 21.75 12.51
CA ALA A 394 25.31 22.87 11.98
C ALA A 394 25.98 24.22 12.28
N SER A 395 26.59 24.35 13.46
CA SER A 395 27.34 25.55 13.88
C SER A 395 28.55 25.81 12.97
N VAL A 396 29.33 24.78 12.63
CA VAL A 396 30.47 24.89 11.70
C VAL A 396 30.01 25.37 10.32
N PHE A 397 28.92 24.79 9.80
CA PHE A 397 28.38 25.21 8.50
C PHE A 397 27.83 26.63 8.52
N ALA A 398 27.10 27.02 9.56
CA ALA A 398 26.57 28.37 9.71
C ALA A 398 27.69 29.41 9.81
N THR A 399 28.73 29.14 10.61
CA THR A 399 29.90 30.02 10.76
C THR A 399 30.56 30.28 9.41
N LYS A 400 30.74 29.22 8.60
CA LYS A 400 31.33 29.34 7.27
C LYS A 400 30.48 30.19 6.31
N LEU A 401 29.15 30.12 6.40
CA LEU A 401 28.27 30.98 5.61
C LEU A 401 28.41 32.45 6.03
N LEU A 402 28.45 32.73 7.34
CA LEU A 402 28.62 34.09 7.88
C LEU A 402 29.95 34.72 7.46
N GLU A 403 31.04 33.95 7.42
CA GLU A 403 32.36 34.44 6.99
C GLU A 403 32.38 34.97 5.56
N VAL A 404 31.54 34.42 4.67
CA VAL A 404 31.49 34.82 3.25
C VAL A 404 30.50 35.98 3.01
N MET A 405 29.63 36.26 3.97
CA MET A 405 28.68 37.38 3.91
C MET A 405 29.31 38.72 4.35
N GLN A 406 30.46 38.68 5.03
CA GLN A 406 31.25 39.84 5.49
C GLN A 406 32.22 40.33 4.42
#